data_AF-A0A961PJN3-F1
#
_entry.id   AF-A0A961PJN3-F1
#
_cell.length_a   1.000
_cell.length_b   1.000
_cell.length_c   1.000
_cell.angle_alpha   90.00
_cell.angle_beta   90.00
_cell.angle_gamma   90.00
#
_symmetry.space_group_name_H-M   'P 1'
#
loop_
_entity.id
_entity.type
_entity.pdbx_description
1 polymer ?
#
loop_
_entity_poly.entity_id
_entity_poly.type
_entity_poly.pdbx_seq_one_letter_code
_entity_poly.pdbx_strand_id
1 'polypeptide(L)'
;MPDDFRQNLALLCSYHPSIAEVCRKLDLNRQQFNKYLAGSSHPSRRNMRRICDFFGVSESELLLEPGQFEDIVALKRKPLQQEALSLPLRHLDRLYQHSQDLEKYQGYYFRYFYSFGNQGKVIRSLARIHREDNRHYWKNVEILRDTKTGESRGVHKYAGVVLYLADRIYILEYEAIEVNSITQAALYPSHRSRIGLLLGIQTGGPTRRGRKPGASKVALEYLGREINVRQALKRTGLFDPNDGSIRPEVLSLIANKIDPSAFVLDVEEP
;
A
#
# COMPACT_ATOMS: atom_id res chain seq x y z
N MET A 1 -44.21 21.43 0.41
CA MET A 1 -44.71 20.03 0.37
C MET A 1 -44.51 19.35 -1.00
N PRO A 2 -45.09 19.76 -2.15
CA PRO A 2 -44.71 19.16 -3.46
C PRO A 2 -43.29 19.54 -3.92
N ASP A 3 -42.84 20.73 -3.50
CA ASP A 3 -41.60 21.34 -3.95
C ASP A 3 -40.36 20.72 -3.29
N ASP A 4 -40.50 20.25 -2.05
CA ASP A 4 -39.40 19.68 -1.26
C ASP A 4 -39.00 18.31 -1.83
N PHE A 5 -39.99 17.46 -2.14
CA PHE A 5 -39.77 16.16 -2.77
C PHE A 5 -38.98 16.27 -4.08
N ARG A 6 -39.35 17.20 -4.99
CA ARG A 6 -38.65 17.33 -6.28
C ARG A 6 -37.21 17.81 -6.11
N GLN A 7 -36.96 18.71 -5.16
CA GLN A 7 -35.63 19.23 -4.87
C GLN A 7 -34.75 18.14 -4.27
N ASN A 8 -35.27 17.39 -3.30
CA ASN A 8 -34.57 16.27 -2.69
C ASN A 8 -34.30 15.13 -3.69
N LEU A 9 -35.27 14.81 -4.55
CA LEU A 9 -35.08 13.82 -5.62
C LEU A 9 -34.04 14.29 -6.65
N ALA A 10 -34.03 15.58 -7.00
CA ALA A 10 -33.02 16.15 -7.90
C ALA A 10 -31.62 16.12 -7.27
N LEU A 11 -31.49 16.43 -5.98
CA LEU A 11 -30.24 16.31 -5.23
C LEU A 11 -29.70 14.88 -5.29
N LEU A 12 -30.53 13.88 -4.97
CA LEU A 12 -30.15 12.47 -5.06
C LEU A 12 -29.70 12.08 -6.47
N CYS A 13 -30.39 12.56 -7.51
CA CYS A 13 -30.06 12.27 -8.90
C CYS A 13 -28.75 12.94 -9.37
N SER A 14 -28.40 14.10 -8.80
CA SER A 14 -27.18 14.85 -9.16
C SER A 14 -25.90 14.06 -8.91
N TYR A 15 -25.96 13.06 -8.04
CA TYR A 15 -24.84 12.20 -7.72
C TYR A 15 -24.67 10.99 -8.63
N HIS A 16 -25.49 10.87 -9.67
CA HIS A 16 -25.38 9.82 -10.68
C HIS A 16 -24.99 10.42 -12.03
N PRO A 17 -24.32 9.63 -12.91
CA PRO A 17 -23.85 10.14 -14.21
C PRO A 17 -24.96 10.69 -15.11
N SER A 18 -26.18 10.15 -15.02
CA SER A 18 -27.35 10.69 -15.75
C SER A 18 -28.69 10.20 -15.18
N ILE A 19 -29.76 10.98 -15.41
CA ILE A 19 -31.14 10.55 -15.13
C ILE A 19 -31.52 9.27 -15.88
N ALA A 20 -30.99 9.09 -17.10
CA ALA A 20 -31.25 7.89 -17.88
C ALA A 20 -30.67 6.62 -17.24
N GLU A 21 -29.53 6.73 -16.55
CA GLU A 21 -28.98 5.62 -15.76
C GLU A 21 -29.82 5.33 -14.52
N VAL A 22 -30.24 6.38 -13.81
CA VAL A 22 -31.13 6.25 -12.63
C VAL A 22 -32.44 5.54 -13.00
N CYS A 23 -33.10 5.97 -14.09
CA CYS A 23 -34.34 5.34 -14.56
C CYS A 23 -34.16 3.86 -14.93
N ARG A 24 -33.02 3.50 -15.55
CA ARG A 24 -32.70 2.10 -15.89
C ARG A 24 -32.53 1.24 -14.64
N LYS A 25 -31.83 1.73 -13.62
CA LYS A 25 -31.62 0.99 -12.36
C LYS A 25 -32.90 0.89 -11.54
N LEU A 26 -33.72 1.94 -11.54
CA LEU A 26 -35.02 1.95 -10.90
C LEU A 26 -36.07 1.14 -11.65
N ASP A 27 -35.82 0.78 -12.92
CA ASP A 27 -36.80 0.20 -13.85
C ASP A 27 -38.13 0.99 -13.83
N LEU A 28 -37.99 2.30 -14.07
CA LEU A 28 -39.06 3.27 -14.20
C LEU A 28 -39.02 3.96 -15.57
N ASN A 29 -40.19 4.26 -16.13
CA ASN A 29 -40.28 4.99 -17.38
C ASN A 29 -39.71 6.41 -17.21
N ARG A 30 -38.76 6.79 -18.07
CA ARG A 30 -38.08 8.10 -18.02
C ARG A 30 -39.03 9.29 -18.15
N GLN A 31 -40.07 9.20 -18.98
CA GLN A 31 -41.07 10.27 -19.10
C GLN A 31 -41.85 10.45 -17.80
N GLN A 32 -42.19 9.34 -17.13
CA GLN A 32 -42.87 9.36 -15.84
C GLN A 32 -41.94 9.91 -14.74
N PHE A 33 -40.68 9.48 -14.72
CA PHE A 33 -39.70 9.94 -13.74
C PHE A 33 -39.38 11.44 -13.88
N ASN A 34 -39.30 11.95 -15.11
CA ASN A 34 -39.14 13.38 -15.35
C ASN A 34 -40.32 14.22 -14.82
N LYS A 35 -41.55 13.68 -14.83
CA LYS A 35 -42.70 14.36 -14.21
C LYS A 35 -42.57 14.46 -12.70
N TYR A 36 -41.88 13.51 -12.05
CA TYR A 36 -41.57 13.57 -10.62
C TYR A 36 -40.54 14.68 -10.33
N LEU A 37 -39.46 14.74 -11.10
CA LEU A 37 -38.44 15.80 -10.98
C LEU A 37 -38.99 17.20 -11.29
N ALA A 38 -39.97 17.30 -12.19
CA ALA A 38 -40.66 18.55 -12.50
C ALA A 38 -41.73 18.94 -11.47
N GLY A 39 -42.05 18.06 -10.50
CA GLY A 39 -43.10 18.29 -9.51
C GLY A 39 -44.54 18.21 -10.07
N SER A 40 -44.71 17.79 -11.33
CA SER A 40 -46.02 17.75 -12.00
C SER A 40 -46.82 16.47 -11.71
N SER A 41 -46.21 15.48 -11.07
CA SER A 41 -46.90 14.30 -10.58
C SER A 41 -46.17 13.70 -9.37
N HIS A 42 -46.90 12.96 -8.52
CA HIS A 42 -46.31 12.22 -7.41
C HIS A 42 -46.16 10.73 -7.75
N PRO A 43 -45.10 10.06 -7.24
CA PRO A 43 -44.95 8.61 -7.39
C PRO A 43 -46.10 7.84 -6.72
N SER A 44 -46.49 6.70 -7.30
CA SER A 44 -47.32 5.73 -6.59
C SER A 44 -46.56 5.16 -5.39
N ARG A 45 -47.25 4.60 -4.38
CA ARG A 45 -46.59 3.95 -3.22
C ARG A 45 -45.53 2.91 -3.63
N ARG A 46 -45.78 2.14 -4.70
CA ARG A 46 -44.83 1.18 -5.25
C ARG A 46 -43.59 1.87 -5.80
N ASN A 47 -43.76 2.93 -6.59
CA ASN A 47 -42.64 3.67 -7.17
C ASN A 47 -41.88 4.45 -6.10
N MET A 48 -42.57 4.99 -5.10
CA MET A 48 -41.97 5.69 -3.97
C MET A 48 -41.03 4.76 -3.20
N ARG A 49 -41.48 3.54 -2.85
CA ARG A 49 -40.60 2.54 -2.22
C ARG A 49 -39.39 2.21 -3.08
N ARG A 50 -39.57 1.96 -4.38
CA ARG A 50 -38.43 1.69 -5.29
C ARG A 50 -37.41 2.83 -5.30
N ILE A 51 -37.88 4.08 -5.30
CA ILE A 51 -37.04 5.28 -5.24
C ILE A 51 -36.29 5.31 -3.90
N CYS A 52 -37.02 5.14 -2.78
CA CYS A 52 -36.47 5.10 -1.43
C CYS A 52 -35.39 4.01 -1.26
N ASP A 53 -35.70 2.77 -1.66
CA ASP A 53 -34.81 1.61 -1.57
C ASP A 53 -33.55 1.80 -2.40
N PHE A 54 -33.67 2.36 -3.61
CA PHE A 54 -32.53 2.62 -4.49
C PHE A 54 -31.57 3.67 -3.94
N PHE A 55 -32.11 4.74 -3.32
CA PHE A 55 -31.32 5.84 -2.78
C PHE A 55 -30.92 5.64 -1.30
N GLY A 56 -31.42 4.61 -0.63
CA GLY A 56 -31.12 4.34 0.79
C GLY A 56 -31.73 5.36 1.75
N VAL A 57 -32.88 5.93 1.40
CA VAL A 57 -33.62 6.91 2.21
C VAL A 57 -35.04 6.42 2.46
N SER A 58 -35.64 6.82 3.57
CA SER A 58 -37.06 6.58 3.84
C SER A 58 -37.95 7.63 3.16
N GLU A 59 -39.23 7.31 2.95
CA GLU A 59 -40.21 8.25 2.39
C GLU A 59 -40.34 9.51 3.26
N SER A 60 -40.31 9.36 4.59
CA SER A 60 -40.33 10.49 5.52
C SER A 60 -39.10 11.39 5.41
N GLU A 61 -37.91 10.83 5.19
CA GLU A 61 -36.69 11.62 4.97
C GLU A 61 -36.77 12.39 3.64
N LEU A 62 -37.23 11.73 2.57
CA LEU A 62 -37.31 12.32 1.23
C LEU A 62 -38.30 13.49 1.14
N LEU A 63 -39.23 13.59 2.08
CA LEU A 63 -40.23 14.65 2.19
C LEU A 63 -39.86 15.77 3.19
N LEU A 64 -38.67 15.70 3.81
CA LEU A 64 -38.17 16.78 4.67
C LEU A 64 -37.85 18.05 3.89
N GLU A 65 -37.72 19.17 4.61
CA GLU A 65 -37.20 20.41 4.05
C GLU A 65 -35.81 20.19 3.42
N PRO A 66 -35.52 20.76 2.23
CA PRO A 66 -34.30 20.47 1.48
C PRO A 66 -33.00 20.61 2.27
N GLY A 67 -32.87 21.63 3.12
CA GLY A 67 -31.68 21.82 3.96
C GLY A 67 -31.47 20.67 4.95
N GLN A 68 -32.54 20.19 5.60
CA GLN A 68 -32.47 19.07 6.54
C GLN A 68 -32.15 17.75 5.82
N PHE A 69 -32.70 17.57 4.62
CA PHE A 69 -32.44 16.39 3.82
C PHE A 69 -31.00 16.34 3.31
N GLU A 70 -30.46 17.49 2.87
CA GLU A 70 -29.07 17.61 2.43
C GLU A 70 -28.08 17.20 3.54
N ASP A 71 -28.32 17.65 4.78
CA ASP A 71 -27.51 17.27 5.94
C ASP A 71 -27.51 15.75 6.18
N ILE A 72 -28.69 15.11 6.08
CA ILE A 72 -28.84 13.66 6.25
C ILE A 72 -28.10 12.90 5.14
N VAL A 73 -28.23 13.33 3.88
CA VAL A 73 -27.56 12.70 2.73
C VAL A 73 -26.04 12.86 2.83
N ALA A 74 -25.56 14.02 3.26
CA ALA A 74 -24.13 14.27 3.50
C ALA A 74 -23.58 13.37 4.62
N LEU A 75 -24.36 13.17 5.70
CA LEU A 75 -24.00 12.28 6.81
C LEU A 75 -24.02 10.80 6.44
N LYS A 76 -24.96 10.32 5.61
CA LYS A 76 -25.04 8.91 5.16
C LYS A 76 -24.02 8.55 4.07
N ARG A 77 -23.48 9.51 3.32
CA ARG A 77 -22.43 9.26 2.31
C ARG A 77 -21.04 9.09 2.90
N LYS A 78 -20.72 9.81 3.98
CA LYS A 78 -19.47 9.61 4.74
C LYS A 78 -19.25 8.14 5.16
N PRO A 79 -20.24 7.42 5.72
CA PRO A 79 -20.08 6.02 6.12
C PRO A 79 -19.85 5.07 4.95
N LEU A 80 -20.53 5.21 3.80
CA LEU A 80 -20.31 4.32 2.65
C LEU A 80 -18.89 4.42 2.08
N GLN A 81 -18.32 5.63 2.04
CA GLN A 81 -16.94 5.86 1.59
C GLN A 81 -15.92 5.39 2.65
N GLN A 82 -16.25 5.52 3.93
CA GLN A 82 -15.47 4.97 5.04
C GLN A 82 -15.54 3.45 5.10
N GLU A 83 -16.67 2.81 4.78
CA GLU A 83 -16.87 1.36 4.80
C GLU A 83 -16.06 0.65 3.72
N ALA A 84 -16.01 1.19 2.50
CA ALA A 84 -15.20 0.62 1.41
C ALA A 84 -13.68 0.68 1.71
N LEU A 85 -13.22 1.79 2.31
CA LEU A 85 -11.85 1.89 2.84
C LEU A 85 -11.65 1.00 4.08
N SER A 86 -12.70 0.75 4.87
CA SER A 86 -12.60 -0.04 6.11
C SER A 86 -12.26 -1.50 5.87
N LEU A 87 -12.67 -2.11 4.76
CA LEU A 87 -12.52 -3.57 4.58
C LEU A 87 -11.04 -3.99 4.45
N PRO A 88 -10.21 -3.42 3.55
CA PRO A 88 -8.77 -3.71 3.53
C PRO A 88 -8.07 -3.28 4.81
N LEU A 89 -8.47 -2.13 5.39
CA LEU A 89 -7.87 -1.61 6.62
C LEU A 89 -8.12 -2.52 7.83
N ARG A 90 -9.28 -3.21 7.91
CA ARG A 90 -9.56 -4.19 8.98
C ARG A 90 -8.53 -5.32 9.01
N HIS A 91 -8.07 -5.80 7.85
CA HIS A 91 -7.03 -6.82 7.79
C HIS A 91 -5.69 -6.28 8.28
N LEU A 92 -5.32 -5.05 7.87
CA LEU A 92 -4.11 -4.40 8.35
C LEU A 92 -4.17 -4.13 9.86
N ASP A 93 -5.29 -3.63 10.38
CA ASP A 93 -5.49 -3.40 11.81
C ASP A 93 -5.38 -4.70 12.61
N ARG A 94 -5.95 -5.81 12.10
CA ARG A 94 -5.77 -7.13 12.71
C ARG A 94 -4.30 -7.54 12.74
N LEU A 95 -3.55 -7.31 11.66
CA LEU A 95 -2.12 -7.62 11.62
C LEU A 95 -1.34 -6.76 12.64
N TYR A 96 -1.64 -5.47 12.74
CA TYR A 96 -1.01 -4.59 13.72
C TYR A 96 -1.31 -5.01 15.17
N GLN A 97 -2.55 -5.43 15.46
CA GLN A 97 -2.93 -5.91 16.80
C GLN A 97 -2.17 -7.17 17.23
N HIS A 98 -1.77 -8.02 16.28
CA HIS A 98 -1.05 -9.27 16.57
C HIS A 98 0.47 -9.14 16.36
N SER A 99 0.93 -8.01 15.81
CA SER A 99 2.35 -7.77 15.59
C SER A 99 3.06 -7.64 16.94
N GLN A 100 4.14 -8.40 17.09
CA GLN A 100 5.05 -8.27 18.22
C GLN A 100 5.82 -6.94 18.17
N ASP A 101 6.45 -6.60 19.30
CA ASP A 101 7.23 -5.37 19.42
C ASP A 101 8.49 -5.41 18.53
N LEU A 102 8.72 -4.31 17.82
CA LEU A 102 9.83 -4.10 16.90
C LEU A 102 10.79 -3.01 17.40
N GLU A 103 10.62 -2.50 18.62
CA GLU A 103 11.44 -1.44 19.22
C GLU A 103 12.95 -1.72 19.10
N LYS A 104 13.35 -2.96 19.37
CA LYS A 104 14.75 -3.40 19.23
C LYS A 104 15.31 -3.19 17.82
N TYR A 105 14.47 -3.33 16.78
CA TYR A 105 14.85 -3.25 15.37
C TYR A 105 14.80 -1.83 14.80
N GLN A 106 14.47 -0.81 15.59
CA GLN A 106 14.52 0.56 15.11
C GLN A 106 15.96 1.01 14.82
N GLY A 107 16.10 1.78 13.74
CA GLY A 107 17.36 2.36 13.30
C GLY A 107 17.61 2.19 11.81
N TYR A 108 18.86 2.38 11.42
CA TYR A 108 19.31 2.40 10.04
C TYR A 108 19.97 1.08 9.66
N TYR A 109 19.81 0.71 8.39
CA TYR A 109 20.35 -0.52 7.83
C TYR A 109 20.95 -0.28 6.46
N PHE A 110 22.07 -0.93 6.17
CA PHE A 110 22.40 -1.21 4.76
C PHE A 110 21.68 -2.48 4.32
N ARG A 111 20.90 -2.38 3.24
CA ARG A 111 20.26 -3.53 2.59
C ARG A 111 21.12 -3.97 1.41
N TYR A 112 21.40 -5.27 1.34
CA TYR A 112 22.18 -5.89 0.28
C TYR A 112 21.37 -6.97 -0.42
N PHE A 113 21.38 -6.94 -1.76
CA PHE A 113 20.79 -7.98 -2.59
C PHE A 113 21.24 -7.88 -4.05
N TYR A 114 21.11 -8.97 -4.80
CA TYR A 114 21.29 -8.93 -6.26
C TYR A 114 20.13 -8.20 -6.94
N SER A 115 20.46 -7.21 -7.76
CA SER A 115 19.47 -6.38 -8.44
C SER A 115 18.59 -7.19 -9.39
N PHE A 116 17.27 -7.01 -9.28
CA PHE A 116 16.32 -7.58 -10.25
C PHE A 116 16.39 -6.92 -11.63
N GLY A 117 16.82 -5.66 -11.73
CA GLY A 117 16.91 -4.92 -13.00
C GLY A 117 18.31 -4.84 -13.61
N ASN A 118 19.36 -5.05 -12.81
CA ASN A 118 20.75 -4.96 -13.23
C ASN A 118 21.46 -6.31 -13.02
N GLN A 119 21.44 -7.14 -14.06
CA GLN A 119 21.92 -8.52 -14.01
C GLN A 119 23.34 -8.64 -13.42
N GLY A 120 23.50 -9.52 -12.43
CA GLY A 120 24.77 -9.84 -11.79
C GLY A 120 25.32 -8.75 -10.85
N LYS A 121 24.64 -7.62 -10.71
CA LYS A 121 25.07 -6.52 -9.83
C LYS A 121 24.37 -6.58 -8.48
N VAL A 122 25.05 -6.12 -7.44
CA VAL A 122 24.53 -6.04 -6.08
C VAL A 122 24.13 -4.60 -5.77
N ILE A 123 22.94 -4.41 -5.21
CA ILE A 123 22.50 -3.12 -4.68
C ILE A 123 22.90 -3.06 -3.20
N ARG A 124 23.52 -1.95 -2.79
CA ARG A 124 23.57 -1.51 -1.39
C ARG A 124 22.70 -0.27 -1.25
N SER A 125 21.57 -0.40 -0.56
CA SER A 125 20.65 0.71 -0.28
C SER A 125 20.62 1.06 1.20
N LEU A 126 20.10 2.24 1.54
CA LEU A 126 19.99 2.71 2.92
C LEU A 126 18.53 2.68 3.36
N ALA A 127 18.25 1.83 4.33
CA ALA A 127 16.93 1.68 4.91
C ALA A 127 16.85 2.16 6.35
N ARG A 128 15.62 2.42 6.81
CA ARG A 128 15.30 2.80 8.17
C ARG A 128 14.00 2.14 8.61
N ILE A 129 14.06 1.48 9.77
CA ILE A 129 12.88 1.10 10.55
C ILE A 129 12.66 2.18 11.61
N HIS A 130 11.44 2.72 11.67
CA HIS A 130 11.05 3.74 12.64
C HIS A 130 9.63 3.50 13.13
N ARG A 131 9.31 4.09 14.29
CA ARG A 131 8.01 3.98 14.92
C ARG A 131 7.28 5.32 14.87
N GLU A 132 5.99 5.27 14.56
CA GLU A 132 5.07 6.41 14.54
C GLU A 132 3.67 5.87 14.93
N ASP A 133 2.96 6.55 15.83
CA ASP A 133 1.64 6.14 16.34
C ASP A 133 1.53 4.67 16.76
N ASN A 134 2.53 4.16 17.49
CA ASN A 134 2.61 2.78 17.96
C ASN A 134 2.70 1.71 16.84
N ARG A 135 2.96 2.13 15.60
CA ARG A 135 3.17 1.26 14.43
C ARG A 135 4.60 1.42 13.91
N HIS A 136 5.09 0.43 13.18
CA HIS A 136 6.44 0.41 12.64
C HIS A 136 6.44 0.53 11.12
N TYR A 137 7.30 1.40 10.62
CA TYR A 137 7.35 1.80 9.22
C TYR A 137 8.74 1.65 8.64
N TRP A 138 8.76 1.39 7.34
CA TRP A 138 9.95 1.19 6.54
C TRP A 138 10.15 2.38 5.60
N LYS A 139 11.38 2.86 5.51
CA LYS A 139 11.84 3.75 4.45
C LYS A 139 13.11 3.19 3.85
N ASN A 140 13.26 3.20 2.54
CA ASN A 140 14.48 2.77 1.87
C ASN A 140 14.81 3.70 0.70
N VAL A 141 16.09 3.97 0.51
CA VAL A 141 16.60 4.82 -0.58
C VAL A 141 17.64 4.04 -1.37
N GLU A 142 17.36 3.84 -2.65
CA GLU A 142 18.26 3.18 -3.58
C GLU A 142 18.80 4.21 -4.56
N ILE A 143 20.12 4.32 -4.63
CA ILE A 143 20.81 5.20 -5.56
C ILE A 143 21.53 4.30 -6.55
N LEU A 144 21.07 4.28 -7.81
CA LEU A 144 21.69 3.51 -8.89
C LEU A 144 22.91 4.25 -9.43
N ARG A 145 23.90 4.43 -8.56
CA ARG A 145 25.17 5.06 -8.90
C ARG A 145 26.23 4.00 -9.17
N ASP A 146 26.91 4.14 -10.30
CA ASP A 146 28.15 3.42 -10.56
C ASP A 146 29.23 4.00 -9.65
N THR A 147 29.81 3.17 -8.79
CA THR A 147 30.78 3.64 -7.80
C THR A 147 32.17 3.88 -8.38
N LYS A 148 32.46 3.40 -9.59
CA LYS A 148 33.73 3.64 -10.29
C LYS A 148 33.69 4.97 -11.05
N THR A 149 32.59 5.25 -11.76
CA THR A 149 32.46 6.48 -12.56
C THR A 149 31.82 7.63 -11.77
N GLY A 150 31.10 7.32 -10.68
CA GLY A 150 30.32 8.29 -9.93
C GLY A 150 28.99 8.67 -10.61
N GLU A 151 28.71 8.15 -11.81
CA GLU A 151 27.49 8.45 -12.54
C GLU A 151 26.27 7.87 -11.84
N SER A 152 25.27 8.71 -11.59
CA SER A 152 23.98 8.30 -11.02
C SER A 152 22.94 8.13 -12.13
N ARG A 153 22.34 6.95 -12.21
CA ARG A 153 21.30 6.61 -13.20
C ARG A 153 19.89 6.77 -12.66
N GLY A 154 19.73 7.07 -11.38
CA GLY A 154 18.41 7.26 -10.76
C GLY A 154 18.44 7.11 -9.24
N VAL A 155 17.43 7.69 -8.60
CA VAL A 155 17.14 7.52 -7.18
C VAL A 155 15.73 6.98 -7.06
N HIS A 156 15.59 5.87 -6.34
CA HIS A 156 14.31 5.26 -6.00
C HIS A 156 14.09 5.37 -4.51
N LYS A 157 12.88 5.76 -4.12
CA LYS A 157 12.51 5.90 -2.71
C LYS A 157 11.38 4.94 -2.44
N TYR A 158 11.48 4.21 -1.34
CA TYR A 158 10.48 3.24 -0.94
C TYR A 158 9.93 3.61 0.43
N ALA A 159 8.62 3.41 0.57
CA ALA A 159 7.91 3.56 1.82
C ALA A 159 7.07 2.30 2.06
N GLY A 160 6.90 1.93 3.32
CA GLY A 160 6.25 0.68 3.65
C GLY A 160 5.96 0.50 5.13
N VAL A 161 5.41 -0.66 5.43
CA VAL A 161 5.06 -1.09 6.78
C VAL A 161 5.94 -2.24 7.21
N VAL A 162 6.18 -2.35 8.52
CA VAL A 162 6.92 -3.47 9.12
C VAL A 162 6.01 -4.16 10.13
N LEU A 163 5.90 -5.48 10.01
CA LEU A 163 5.11 -6.33 10.90
C LEU A 163 6.01 -7.43 11.47
N TYR A 164 5.76 -7.83 12.71
CA TYR A 164 6.47 -8.94 13.34
C TYR A 164 5.47 -10.01 13.79
N LEU A 165 5.34 -11.06 12.99
CA LEU A 165 4.31 -12.09 13.17
C LEU A 165 4.94 -13.47 13.05
N ALA A 166 4.50 -14.42 13.90
CA ALA A 166 4.96 -15.81 13.88
C ALA A 166 6.50 -15.94 13.79
N ASP A 167 7.23 -15.15 14.60
CA ASP A 167 8.68 -15.15 14.66
C ASP A 167 9.38 -14.74 13.35
N ARG A 168 8.72 -13.91 12.52
CA ARG A 168 9.29 -13.35 11.29
C ARG A 168 8.97 -11.87 11.14
N ILE A 169 9.96 -11.10 10.70
CA ILE A 169 9.81 -9.67 10.40
C ILE A 169 9.43 -9.54 8.93
N TYR A 170 8.23 -9.03 8.66
CA TYR A 170 7.72 -8.78 7.32
C TYR A 170 7.82 -7.30 6.98
N ILE A 171 8.31 -7.01 5.78
CA ILE A 171 8.34 -5.68 5.19
C ILE A 171 7.48 -5.73 3.93
N LEU A 172 6.53 -4.80 3.80
CA LEU A 172 5.81 -4.56 2.55
C LEU A 172 6.05 -3.09 2.18
N GLU A 173 6.63 -2.86 1.01
CA GLU A 173 7.01 -1.52 0.54
C GLU A 173 6.56 -1.29 -0.90
N TYR A 174 6.42 -0.03 -1.27
CA TYR A 174 6.16 0.42 -2.64
C TYR A 174 7.15 1.53 -3.02
N GLU A 175 7.41 1.70 -4.32
CA GLU A 175 8.21 2.83 -4.81
C GLU A 175 7.36 4.12 -4.75
N ALA A 176 7.80 5.09 -3.97
CA ALA A 176 7.02 6.24 -3.53
C ALA A 176 6.97 7.41 -4.53
N ILE A 177 7.76 7.37 -5.61
CA ILE A 177 7.82 8.43 -6.62
C ILE A 177 6.93 8.08 -7.82
N GLU A 178 7.14 6.92 -8.42
CA GLU A 178 6.44 6.43 -9.61
C GLU A 178 5.26 5.50 -9.26
N VAL A 179 5.19 4.96 -8.04
CA VAL A 179 4.09 4.09 -7.54
C VAL A 179 3.79 2.92 -8.48
N ASN A 180 4.85 2.33 -9.03
CA ASN A 180 4.76 1.33 -10.09
C ASN A 180 5.34 -0.04 -9.70
N SER A 181 5.83 -0.18 -8.47
CA SER A 181 6.31 -1.46 -7.93
C SER A 181 5.96 -1.63 -6.46
N ILE A 182 5.74 -2.89 -6.10
CA ILE A 182 5.61 -3.38 -4.74
C ILE A 182 6.71 -4.42 -4.55
N THR A 183 7.37 -4.36 -3.41
CA THR A 183 8.33 -5.36 -2.95
C THR A 183 7.98 -5.77 -1.54
N GLN A 184 8.34 -7.00 -1.19
CA GLN A 184 8.13 -7.53 0.15
C GLN A 184 9.34 -8.33 0.59
N ALA A 185 9.59 -8.38 1.90
CA ALA A 185 10.63 -9.19 2.50
C ALA A 185 10.10 -9.90 3.75
N ALA A 186 10.58 -11.12 3.99
CA ALA A 186 10.41 -11.87 5.21
C ALA A 186 11.79 -12.19 5.77
N LEU A 187 12.07 -11.71 6.99
CA LEU A 187 13.37 -11.77 7.64
C LEU A 187 13.29 -12.57 8.95
N TYR A 188 14.37 -13.27 9.27
CA TYR A 188 14.57 -13.81 10.61
C TYR A 188 14.80 -12.68 11.61
N PRO A 189 14.15 -12.73 12.79
CA PRO A 189 14.47 -11.85 13.89
C PRO A 189 15.85 -12.21 14.46
N SER A 190 16.52 -11.25 15.08
CA SER A 190 17.73 -11.55 15.84
C SER A 190 17.40 -11.94 17.28
N HIS A 191 17.81 -13.14 17.72
CA HIS A 191 17.71 -13.60 19.12
C HIS A 191 18.87 -13.10 20.01
N ARG A 192 19.90 -12.46 19.44
CA ARG A 192 21.04 -11.91 20.18
C ARG A 192 20.71 -10.54 20.79
N SER A 193 21.37 -10.14 21.88
CA SER A 193 21.12 -8.84 22.52
C SER A 193 21.41 -7.64 21.60
N ARG A 194 22.43 -7.74 20.74
CA ARG A 194 22.78 -6.73 19.73
C ARG A 194 22.44 -7.23 18.33
N ILE A 195 21.82 -6.35 17.53
CA ILE A 195 21.57 -6.62 16.12
C ILE A 195 22.86 -6.36 15.34
N GLY A 196 23.35 -7.38 14.65
CA GLY A 196 24.40 -7.22 13.65
C GLY A 196 23.81 -7.24 12.23
N LEU A 197 23.13 -8.34 11.92
CA LEU A 197 22.57 -8.60 10.60
C LEU A 197 21.18 -9.23 10.74
N LEU A 198 20.28 -8.93 9.80
CA LEU A 198 19.05 -9.70 9.56
C LEU A 198 19.11 -10.32 8.17
N LEU A 199 18.69 -11.57 8.05
CA LEU A 199 18.67 -12.32 6.81
C LEU A 199 17.25 -12.73 6.46
N GLY A 200 16.99 -12.86 5.17
CA GLY A 200 15.69 -13.32 4.72
C GLY A 200 15.56 -13.43 3.21
N ILE A 201 14.33 -13.62 2.77
CA ILE A 201 13.97 -13.63 1.36
C ILE A 201 13.16 -12.37 1.08
N GLN A 202 13.43 -11.76 -0.06
CA GLN A 202 12.59 -10.72 -0.63
C GLN A 202 12.08 -11.14 -2.00
N THR A 203 10.91 -10.60 -2.35
CA THR A 203 10.34 -10.75 -3.68
C THR A 203 10.00 -9.39 -4.25
N GLY A 204 10.16 -9.26 -5.56
CA GLY A 204 9.90 -8.03 -6.28
C GLY A 204 9.95 -8.25 -7.77
N GLY A 205 9.84 -7.18 -8.54
CA GLY A 205 9.97 -7.24 -10.00
C GLY A 205 10.50 -5.92 -10.56
N PRO A 206 11.38 -5.95 -11.56
CA PRO A 206 11.85 -4.74 -12.22
C PRO A 206 10.71 -4.13 -13.05
N THR A 207 10.55 -2.82 -12.98
CA THR A 207 9.45 -2.11 -13.66
C THR A 207 9.71 -1.90 -15.15
N ARG A 208 11.00 -1.87 -15.57
CA ARG A 208 11.42 -1.45 -16.91
C ARG A 208 11.95 -2.57 -17.83
N ARG A 209 12.49 -3.69 -17.32
CA ARG A 209 13.09 -4.76 -18.16
C ARG A 209 12.51 -6.14 -17.83
N GLY A 210 11.88 -6.79 -18.80
CA GLY A 210 11.38 -8.17 -18.72
C GLY A 210 10.18 -8.41 -17.78
N ARG A 211 9.94 -7.51 -16.79
CA ARG A 211 8.82 -7.54 -15.82
C ARG A 211 8.60 -8.89 -15.13
N LYS A 212 9.64 -9.73 -15.08
CA LYS A 212 9.54 -11.04 -14.44
C LYS A 212 9.57 -10.85 -12.92
N PRO A 213 8.59 -11.38 -12.17
CA PRO A 213 8.70 -11.45 -10.73
C PRO A 213 9.93 -12.30 -10.38
N GLY A 214 10.61 -11.92 -9.31
CA GLY A 214 11.81 -12.57 -8.84
C GLY A 214 11.84 -12.64 -7.31
N ALA A 215 12.61 -13.60 -6.81
CA ALA A 215 12.97 -13.72 -5.42
C ALA A 215 14.49 -13.60 -5.28
N SER A 216 14.96 -13.07 -4.17
CA SER A 216 16.37 -13.10 -3.81
C SER A 216 16.55 -13.18 -2.30
N LYS A 217 17.68 -13.72 -1.87
CA LYS A 217 18.19 -13.53 -0.52
C LYS A 217 18.51 -12.05 -0.31
N VAL A 218 18.23 -11.57 0.90
CA VAL A 218 18.48 -10.19 1.32
C VAL A 218 19.16 -10.19 2.68
N ALA A 219 20.11 -9.26 2.85
CA ALA A 219 20.79 -9.04 4.11
C ALA A 219 20.64 -7.57 4.55
N LEU A 220 20.26 -7.36 5.81
CA LEU A 220 20.18 -6.04 6.44
C LEU A 220 21.27 -5.91 7.51
N GLU A 221 22.29 -5.10 7.24
CA GLU A 221 23.35 -4.78 8.19
C GLU A 221 22.94 -3.58 9.04
N TYR A 222 22.84 -3.78 10.36
CA TYR A 222 22.44 -2.74 11.30
C TYR A 222 23.53 -1.69 11.49
N LEU A 223 23.16 -0.42 11.39
CA LEU A 223 24.07 0.72 11.52
C LEU A 223 23.88 1.50 12.83
N GLY A 224 22.84 1.19 13.60
CA GLY A 224 22.45 1.93 14.79
C GLY A 224 21.24 2.85 14.58
N ARG A 225 20.76 3.45 15.68
CA ARG A 225 19.64 4.39 15.68
C ARG A 225 20.02 5.77 15.15
N GLU A 226 21.27 6.16 15.35
CA GLU A 226 21.82 7.44 14.97
C GLU A 226 23.06 7.24 14.09
N ILE A 227 23.04 7.85 12.90
CA ILE A 227 24.11 7.75 11.93
C ILE A 227 24.30 9.08 11.21
N ASN A 228 25.46 9.28 10.59
CA ASN A 228 25.62 10.32 9.58
C ASN A 228 24.97 9.85 8.26
N VAL A 229 23.70 10.20 8.07
CA VAL A 229 22.90 9.78 6.89
C VAL A 229 23.57 10.17 5.57
N ARG A 230 24.18 11.35 5.49
CA ARG A 230 24.86 11.82 4.27
C ARG A 230 26.05 10.93 3.92
N GLN A 231 26.87 10.56 4.90
CA GLN A 231 28.00 9.64 4.69
C GLN A 231 27.51 8.22 4.34
N ALA A 232 26.43 7.75 4.97
CA ALA A 232 25.85 6.45 4.65
C ALA A 232 25.29 6.40 3.22
N LEU A 233 24.57 7.43 2.77
CA LEU A 233 24.08 7.53 1.40
C LEU A 233 25.23 7.56 0.38
N LYS A 234 26.36 8.22 0.69
CA LYS A 234 27.56 8.17 -0.15
C LYS A 234 28.18 6.77 -0.27
N ARG A 235 27.81 5.82 0.59
CA ARG A 235 28.22 4.42 0.47
C ARG A 235 27.20 3.61 -0.31
N THR A 236 25.98 4.07 -0.53
CA THR A 236 25.01 3.34 -1.38
C THR A 236 25.40 3.35 -2.86
N GLY A 237 24.89 2.40 -3.62
CA GLY A 237 25.24 2.25 -5.04
C GLY A 237 24.89 0.89 -5.62
N LEU A 238 25.28 0.74 -6.89
CA LEU A 238 25.29 -0.52 -7.62
C LEU A 238 26.73 -1.03 -7.71
N PHE A 239 26.96 -2.28 -7.32
CA PHE A 239 28.30 -2.86 -7.14
C PHE A 239 28.50 -4.08 -8.02
N ASP A 240 29.72 -4.28 -8.50
CA ASP A 240 30.15 -5.56 -9.02
C ASP A 240 30.55 -6.47 -7.84
N PRO A 241 30.00 -7.68 -7.69
CA PRO A 241 30.39 -8.56 -6.59
C PRO A 241 31.89 -8.91 -6.60
N ASN A 242 32.58 -8.77 -7.73
CA ASN A 242 34.00 -9.11 -7.86
C ASN A 242 34.95 -7.93 -7.65
N ASP A 243 34.46 -6.70 -7.43
CA ASP A 243 35.31 -5.51 -7.32
C ASP A 243 35.86 -5.23 -5.91
N GLY A 244 35.49 -6.05 -4.92
CA GLY A 244 35.96 -5.93 -3.53
C GLY A 244 35.27 -4.85 -2.69
N SER A 245 34.29 -4.12 -3.24
CA SER A 245 33.58 -3.05 -2.51
C SER A 245 32.58 -3.54 -1.46
N ILE A 246 32.20 -4.83 -1.55
CA ILE A 246 31.30 -5.51 -0.61
C ILE A 246 32.10 -6.65 0.03
N ARG A 247 31.99 -6.79 1.36
CA ARG A 247 32.64 -7.87 2.10
C ARG A 247 32.21 -9.23 1.56
N PRO A 248 33.14 -10.19 1.34
CA PRO A 248 32.81 -11.53 0.86
C PRO A 248 31.75 -12.25 1.71
N GLU A 249 31.77 -12.03 3.02
CA GLU A 249 30.78 -12.56 3.97
C GLU A 249 29.35 -12.09 3.65
N VAL A 250 29.17 -10.83 3.24
CA VAL A 250 27.84 -10.33 2.86
C VAL A 250 27.41 -10.93 1.52
N LEU A 251 28.35 -11.08 0.58
CA LEU A 251 28.08 -11.67 -0.74
C LEU A 251 27.65 -13.14 -0.64
N SER A 252 28.26 -13.92 0.25
CA SER A 252 27.87 -15.32 0.46
C SER A 252 26.44 -15.44 0.99
N LEU A 253 26.04 -14.55 1.91
CA LEU A 253 24.72 -14.56 2.53
C LEU A 253 23.59 -14.18 1.54
N ILE A 254 23.89 -13.37 0.53
CA ILE A 254 22.92 -12.96 -0.49
C ILE A 254 23.02 -13.77 -1.79
N ALA A 255 23.85 -14.82 -1.82
CA ALA A 255 24.02 -15.65 -3.00
C ALA A 255 22.75 -16.47 -3.30
N ASN A 256 22.11 -16.20 -4.44
CA ASN A 256 20.88 -16.85 -4.86
C ASN A 256 21.15 -18.23 -5.49
N LYS A 257 21.54 -19.20 -4.66
CA LYS A 257 21.73 -20.60 -5.06
C LYS A 257 20.59 -21.44 -4.50
N ILE A 258 20.01 -22.28 -5.35
CA ILE A 258 19.08 -23.34 -4.96
C ILE A 258 19.85 -24.64 -5.19
N ASP A 259 19.99 -25.45 -4.13
CA ASP A 259 20.62 -26.76 -4.23
C ASP A 259 19.82 -27.65 -5.21
N PRO A 260 20.44 -28.55 -6.00
CA PRO A 260 19.70 -29.45 -6.89
C PRO A 260 18.61 -30.29 -6.19
N SER A 261 18.74 -30.53 -4.89
CA SER A 261 17.74 -31.23 -4.07
C SER A 261 16.67 -30.31 -3.47
N ALA A 262 16.85 -28.99 -3.55
CA ALA A 262 15.92 -27.99 -3.04
C ALA A 262 14.92 -27.56 -4.12
N PHE A 263 13.66 -27.37 -3.70
CA PHE A 263 12.56 -26.97 -4.58
C PHE A 263 12.09 -25.52 -4.36
N VAL A 264 12.65 -24.84 -3.35
CA VAL A 264 12.32 -23.47 -2.96
C VAL A 264 13.62 -22.70 -2.71
N LEU A 265 13.64 -21.40 -3.03
CA LEU A 265 14.72 -20.52 -2.59
C LEU A 265 14.47 -20.13 -1.13
N ASP A 266 15.30 -20.67 -0.24
CA ASP A 266 15.30 -20.36 1.18
C ASP A 266 16.62 -19.70 1.61
N VAL A 267 16.68 -19.33 2.88
CA VAL A 267 17.89 -18.85 3.52
C VAL A 267 17.96 -19.44 4.92
N GLU A 268 19.14 -19.90 5.30
CA GLU A 268 19.39 -20.42 6.63
C GLU A 268 19.37 -19.29 7.66
N GLU A 269 18.86 -19.61 8.84
CA GLU A 269 18.91 -18.72 9.98
C GLU A 269 20.36 -18.62 10.51
N PRO A 270 20.88 -17.40 10.80
CA PRO A 270 22.26 -17.19 11.23
C PRO A 270 22.53 -17.42 12.74
#